data_AF-A0A936F8L9-F1
#
_entry.id   AF-A0A936F8L9-F1
#
_cell.length_a   1.000
_cell.length_b   1.000
_cell.length_c   1.000
_cell.angle_alpha   90.00
_cell.angle_beta   90.00
_cell.angle_gamma   90.00
#
_symmetry.space_group_name_H-M   'P 1'
#
loop_
_entity.id
_entity.type
_entity.pdbx_description
1 polymer ?
#
loop_
_entity_poly.entity_id
_entity_poly.type
_entity_poly.pdbx_seq_one_letter_code
_entity_poly.pdbx_strand_id
1 'polypeptide(L)' 'MANPTDRAWSEGHKAGANGKADTASPYKKGMAHQAWMQGWEAGAKLRDARNG' A
#
# COMPACT_ATOMS: atom_id res chain seq x y z
N MET A 1 2.49 -9.53 18.17
CA MET A 1 3.40 -8.48 17.65
C MET A 1 2.97 -8.19 16.23
N ALA A 2 2.46 -6.99 15.92
CA ALA A 2 2.17 -6.63 14.53
C ALA A 2 3.52 -6.46 13.82
N ASN A 3 3.83 -7.30 12.84
CA ASN A 3 5.10 -7.18 12.14
C ASN A 3 5.13 -5.84 11.39
N PRO A 4 6.30 -5.18 11.32
CA PRO A 4 6.44 -3.93 10.58
C PRO A 4 6.00 -4.07 9.11
N THR A 5 6.13 -5.27 8.54
CA THR A 5 5.68 -5.63 7.19
C THR A 5 4.15 -5.63 7.04
N ASP A 6 3.42 -6.22 8.00
CA ASP A 6 1.95 -6.23 8.02
C ASP A 6 1.38 -4.80 8.13
N ARG A 7 2.01 -3.98 8.98
CA ARG A 7 1.65 -2.56 9.10
C ARG A 7 1.87 -1.82 7.80
N ALA A 8 3.04 -2.02 7.17
CA ALA A 8 3.38 -1.38 5.91
C ALA A 8 2.39 -1.77 4.81
N TRP A 9 1.99 -3.04 4.72
CA TRP A 9 0.96 -3.50 3.78
C TRP A 9 -0.38 -2.81 4.01
N SER A 10 -0.85 -2.73 5.25
CA SER A 10 -2.11 -2.06 5.58
C SER A 10 -2.10 -0.56 5.26
N GLU A 11 -0.98 0.12 5.52
CA GLU A 11 -0.78 1.53 5.17
C GLU A 11 -0.78 1.74 3.65
N GLY A 12 -0.09 0.86 2.91
CA GLY A 12 -0.09 0.84 1.45
C GLY A 12 -1.50 0.67 0.90
N HIS A 13 -2.24 -0.33 1.37
CA HIS A 13 -3.61 -0.62 0.95
C HIS A 13 -4.55 0.57 1.11
N LYS A 14 -4.46 1.28 2.25
CA LYS A 14 -5.22 2.51 2.45
C LYS A 14 -4.77 3.62 1.49
N ALA A 15 -3.47 3.76 1.25
CA ALA A 15 -2.96 4.78 0.34
C ALA A 15 -3.43 4.55 -1.11
N GLY A 16 -3.40 3.31 -1.60
CA GLY A 16 -3.87 2.93 -2.93
C GLY A 16 -5.38 3.11 -3.09
N ALA A 17 -6.16 2.68 -2.09
CA ALA A 17 -7.62 2.87 -2.09
C ALA A 17 -8.03 4.35 -2.12
N ASN A 18 -7.24 5.22 -1.48
CA ASN A 18 -7.43 6.67 -1.50
C ASN A 18 -6.85 7.36 -2.74
N GLY A 19 -6.19 6.61 -3.64
CA GLY A 19 -5.63 7.17 -4.87
C GLY A 19 -4.34 7.97 -4.70
N LYS A 20 -3.59 7.72 -3.62
CA LYS A 20 -2.26 8.31 -3.45
C LYS A 20 -1.27 7.69 -4.44
N ALA A 21 -0.20 8.40 -4.77
CA ALA A 21 0.88 7.86 -5.60
C ALA A 21 1.67 6.77 -4.85
N ASP A 22 2.28 5.85 -5.59
CA ASP A 22 3.19 4.82 -5.07
C ASP A 22 4.45 5.43 -4.42
N THR A 23 4.85 6.62 -4.88
CA THR A 23 5.95 7.41 -4.31
C THR A 23 5.63 8.00 -2.93
N ALA A 24 4.37 7.93 -2.48
CA ALA A 24 3.97 8.36 -1.14
C ALA A 24 4.39 7.37 -0.04
N SER A 25 5.06 6.27 -0.38
CA SER A 25 5.58 5.30 0.58
C SER A 25 6.55 5.97 1.56
N PRO A 26 6.35 5.86 2.88
CA PRO A 26 7.32 6.33 3.87
C PRO A 26 8.54 5.40 3.98
N TYR A 27 8.42 4.18 3.44
CA TYR A 27 9.48 3.18 3.46
C TYR A 27 10.37 3.37 2.23
N LYS A 28 11.68 3.59 2.42
CA LYS A 28 12.61 3.84 1.29
C LYS A 28 13.08 2.57 0.57
N LYS A 29 13.24 1.44 1.28
CA LYS A 29 13.72 0.16 0.75
C LYS A 29 13.49 -1.00 1.74
N GLY A 30 13.57 -2.23 1.24
CA GLY A 30 13.49 -3.45 2.06
C GLY A 30 12.08 -4.06 2.14
N MET A 31 11.92 -5.07 3.01
CA MET A 31 10.69 -5.87 3.13
C MET A 31 9.44 -5.03 3.42
N ALA A 32 9.55 -3.99 4.26
CA ALA A 32 8.43 -3.10 4.56
C ALA A 32 8.01 -2.26 3.33
N HIS A 33 8.96 -1.84 2.50
CA HIS A 33 8.65 -1.12 1.26
C HIS A 33 7.94 -2.03 0.25
N GLN A 34 8.41 -3.27 0.08
CA GLN A 34 7.75 -4.25 -0.79
C GLN A 34 6.32 -4.55 -0.32
N ALA A 35 6.13 -4.73 0.99
CA ALA A 35 4.80 -4.96 1.55
C ALA A 35 3.88 -3.75 1.38
N TRP A 36 4.39 -2.53 1.57
CA TRP A 36 3.62 -1.32 1.31
C TRP A 36 3.21 -1.21 -0.17
N MET A 37 4.12 -1.50 -1.11
CA MET A 37 3.80 -1.49 -2.54
C MET A 37 2.72 -2.52 -2.89
N GLN A 38 2.84 -3.75 -2.38
CA GLN A 38 1.82 -4.79 -2.59
C GLN A 38 0.45 -4.39 -2.04
N GLY A 39 0.43 -3.80 -0.84
CA GLY A 39 -0.81 -3.26 -0.26
C GLY A 39 -1.39 -2.16 -1.14
N TRP A 40 -0.56 -1.20 -1.54
CA TRP A 40 -0.96 -0.08 -2.39
C TRP A 40 -1.57 -0.53 -3.70
N GLU A 41 -0.94 -1.48 -4.40
CA GLU A 41 -1.48 -2.01 -5.65
C GLU A 41 -2.85 -2.68 -5.44
N ALA A 42 -3.00 -3.46 -4.36
CA ALA A 42 -4.29 -4.09 -4.02
C ALA A 42 -5.39 -3.05 -3.73
N GLY A 43 -5.07 -2.01 -2.96
CA GLY A 43 -5.99 -0.92 -2.69
C GLY A 43 -6.34 -0.09 -3.93
N ALA A 44 -5.35 0.17 -4.78
CA ALA A 44 -5.53 0.90 -6.04
C ALA A 44 -6.43 0.13 -7.01
N LYS A 45 -6.26 -1.20 -7.12
CA LYS A 45 -7.15 -2.09 -7.88
C LYS A 45 -8.58 -2.06 -7.36
N LEU A 46 -8.79 -2.08 -6.04
CA LEU A 46 -10.12 -1.97 -5.45
C LEU A 46 -10.78 -0.63 -5.75
N ARG A 47 -10.00 0.47 -5.73
CA ARG A 47 -10.48 1.79 -6.13
C ARG A 47 -10.87 1.81 -7.60
N ASP A 48 -10.01 1.29 -8.47
CA ASP A 48 -10.24 1.22 -9.92
C ASP A 48 -11.50 0.41 -10.24
N ALA A 49 -11.64 -0.78 -9.64
CA ALA A 49 -12.82 -1.63 -9.77
C ALA A 49 -14.12 -0.99 -9.24
N ARG A 50 -14.02 -0.06 -8.29
CA ARG A 50 -15.17 0.71 -7.78
C ARG A 50 -15.53 1.90 -8.68
N ASN A 51 -14.60 2.37 -9.49
CA ASN A 51 -14.71 3.58 -10.28
C ASN A 51 -14.90 3.30 -11.78
N GLY A 52 -14.83 2.04 -12.20
CA GLY A 52 -15.12 1.54 -13.55
C GLY A 52 -16.51 0.94 -13.71
#